data_AF-A0A6V0BZY0-F1
#
_entry.id   AF-A0A6V0BZY0-F1
#
_cell.length_a   1.000
_cell.length_b   1.000
_cell.length_c   1.000
_cell.angle_alpha   90.00
_cell.angle_beta   90.00
_cell.angle_gamma   90.00
#
_symmetry.space_group_name_H-M   'P 1'
#
loop_
_entity.id
_entity.type
_entity.pdbx_description
1 polymer ?
#
loop_
_entity_poly.entity_id
_entity_poly.type
_entity_poly.pdbx_seq_one_letter_code
_entity_poly.pdbx_strand_id
1 'polypeptide(L)'
;MPRHLSKGGRGGFTLPRKTIRKTPQEVQKAAEQRRKAAAEAAAKAEAAKARAAKLPEGPSKRERKRLARRKQLVAEGKLEETTSDVEELTKLTRHVVLAAKDCQDEVELRAKFRSGGTAGEQSKYFFSTRYRFRYVLAKDGTPVAQVVDKTPWA
;
A
#
# COMPACT_ATOMS: atom_id res chain seq x y z
N MET A 1 -46.26 0.71 -33.89
CA MET A 1 -45.47 0.72 -32.63
C MET A 1 -44.55 -0.51 -32.61
N PRO A 2 -43.25 -0.41 -32.95
CA PRO A 2 -42.37 -1.58 -32.98
C PRO A 2 -41.83 -1.91 -31.57
N ARG A 3 -41.90 -3.20 -31.20
CA ARG A 3 -41.71 -3.76 -29.85
C ARG A 3 -40.25 -4.14 -29.49
N HIS A 4 -39.23 -3.53 -30.10
CA HIS A 4 -37.85 -3.99 -29.95
C HIS A 4 -36.87 -2.84 -29.69
N LEU A 5 -36.99 -2.23 -28.52
CA LEU A 5 -35.91 -1.41 -27.94
C LEU A 5 -35.50 -2.09 -26.64
N SER A 6 -34.50 -2.97 -26.73
CA SER A 6 -33.77 -3.43 -25.55
C SER A 6 -33.08 -2.22 -24.92
N LYS A 7 -33.54 -1.82 -23.74
CA LYS A 7 -32.87 -0.86 -22.86
C LYS A 7 -31.43 -1.32 -22.61
N GLY A 8 -30.46 -0.70 -23.25
CA GLY A 8 -29.06 -1.02 -23.06
C GLY A 8 -28.16 -0.42 -24.13
N GLY A 9 -28.34 0.87 -24.42
CA GLY A 9 -27.45 1.58 -25.33
C GLY A 9 -26.04 1.74 -24.76
N ARG A 10 -25.03 1.33 -25.53
CA ARG A 10 -23.96 2.19 -26.09
C ARG A 10 -22.86 1.31 -26.70
N GLY A 11 -22.82 1.25 -28.04
CA GLY A 11 -21.56 1.22 -28.81
C GLY A 11 -20.68 -0.02 -28.80
N GLY A 12 -21.22 -1.24 -28.78
CA GLY A 12 -20.42 -2.46 -28.95
C GLY A 12 -21.04 -3.42 -29.96
N PHE A 13 -20.32 -3.69 -31.05
CA PHE A 13 -20.63 -4.74 -32.02
C PHE A 13 -20.55 -6.10 -31.29
N THR A 14 -21.65 -6.54 -30.67
CA THR A 14 -21.68 -7.84 -29.98
C THR A 14 -22.22 -8.89 -30.94
N LEU A 15 -21.34 -9.80 -31.38
CA LEU A 15 -21.71 -10.95 -32.18
C LEU A 15 -22.70 -11.83 -31.39
N PRO A 16 -23.81 -12.28 -31.99
CA PRO A 16 -24.77 -13.14 -31.33
C PRO A 16 -24.09 -14.45 -30.90
N ARG A 17 -24.03 -14.70 -29.58
CA ARG A 17 -23.50 -15.95 -29.03
C ARG A 17 -24.54 -17.06 -29.22
N LYS A 18 -24.18 -18.11 -29.97
CA LYS A 18 -24.94 -19.36 -29.98
C LYS A 18 -24.78 -20.06 -28.63
N THR A 19 -25.87 -20.17 -27.88
CA THR A 19 -25.93 -20.96 -26.66
C THR A 19 -26.01 -22.44 -27.00
N ILE A 20 -24.85 -23.10 -27.06
CA ILE A 20 -24.78 -24.56 -27.19
C ILE A 20 -25.23 -25.17 -25.86
N ARG A 21 -26.40 -25.82 -25.85
CA ARG A 21 -26.87 -26.58 -24.68
C ARG A 21 -26.02 -27.84 -24.55
N LYS A 22 -25.24 -27.92 -23.48
CA LYS A 22 -24.44 -29.11 -23.16
C LYS A 22 -25.34 -30.29 -22.88
N THR A 23 -24.92 -31.47 -23.34
CA THR A 23 -25.67 -32.71 -23.07
C THR A 23 -25.52 -33.12 -21.60
N PRO A 24 -26.49 -33.86 -21.01
CA PRO A 24 -26.42 -34.28 -19.61
C PRO A 24 -25.13 -35.04 -19.24
N GLN A 25 -24.56 -35.78 -20.18
CA GLN A 25 -23.30 -36.51 -19.99
C GLN A 25 -22.09 -35.58 -19.86
N GLU A 26 -22.05 -34.45 -20.58
CA GLU A 26 -20.98 -33.45 -20.47
C GLU A 26 -21.03 -32.71 -19.13
N VAL A 27 -22.24 -32.50 -18.60
CA VAL A 27 -22.44 -31.87 -17.29
C VAL A 27 -21.94 -32.79 -16.17
N GLN A 28 -22.19 -34.10 -16.27
CA GLN A 28 -21.71 -35.09 -15.30
C GLN A 28 -20.18 -35.22 -15.33
N LYS A 29 -19.56 -35.32 -16.51
CA LYS A 29 -18.09 -35.37 -16.64
C LYS A 29 -17.41 -34.10 -16.11
N ALA A 30 -18.00 -32.93 -16.35
CA ALA A 30 -17.48 -31.67 -15.81
C ALA A 30 -17.63 -31.58 -14.27
N ALA A 31 -18.68 -32.16 -13.69
CA ALA A 31 -18.86 -32.21 -12.25
C ALA A 31 -17.84 -33.13 -11.57
N GLU A 32 -17.53 -34.28 -12.17
CA GLU A 32 -16.49 -35.20 -11.66
C GLU A 32 -15.09 -34.60 -11.74
N GLN A 33 -14.75 -33.92 -12.83
CA GLN A 33 -13.46 -33.22 -12.97
C GLN A 33 -13.32 -32.10 -11.94
N ARG A 34 -14.39 -31.34 -11.67
CA ARG A 34 -14.38 -30.31 -10.62
C ARG A 34 -14.19 -30.89 -9.22
N ARG A 35 -14.79 -32.05 -8.92
CA ARG A 35 -14.60 -32.74 -7.63
C ARG A 35 -13.16 -33.23 -7.44
N LYS A 36 -12.56 -33.82 -8.48
CA LYS A 36 -11.15 -34.25 -8.45
C LYS A 36 -10.19 -33.07 -8.29
N ALA A 37 -10.42 -31.98 -9.02
CA ALA A 37 -9.61 -30.76 -8.89
C ALA A 37 -9.76 -30.08 -7.52
N ALA A 38 -10.94 -30.10 -6.91
CA ALA A 38 -11.18 -29.56 -5.57
C ALA A 38 -10.45 -30.37 -4.48
N ALA A 39 -10.42 -31.71 -4.60
CA ALA A 39 -9.71 -32.58 -3.68
C ALA A 39 -8.18 -32.39 -3.75
N GLU A 40 -7.62 -32.25 -4.96
CA GLU A 40 -6.19 -31.95 -5.14
C GLU A 40 -5.81 -30.55 -4.62
N ALA A 41 -6.69 -29.55 -4.79
CA ALA A 41 -6.47 -28.21 -4.26
C ALA A 41 -6.49 -28.18 -2.73
N ALA A 42 -7.38 -28.96 -2.09
CA ALA A 42 -7.44 -29.08 -0.64
C ALA A 42 -6.17 -29.73 -0.06
N ALA A 43 -5.69 -30.84 -0.67
CA ALA A 43 -4.47 -31.52 -0.24
C ALA A 43 -3.21 -30.64 -0.39
N LYS A 44 -3.13 -29.84 -1.45
CA LYS A 44 -2.03 -28.87 -1.65
C LYS A 44 -2.09 -27.71 -0.65
N ALA A 45 -3.28 -27.27 -0.23
CA ALA A 45 -3.44 -26.19 0.73
C ALA A 45 -3.01 -26.58 2.15
N GLU A 46 -3.22 -27.84 2.57
CA GLU A 46 -2.78 -28.31 3.90
C GLU A 46 -1.26 -28.50 3.99
N ALA A 47 -0.64 -29.05 2.94
CA ALA A 47 0.82 -29.18 2.87
C ALA A 47 1.56 -27.83 2.86
N ALA A 48 0.94 -26.78 2.28
CA ALA A 48 1.51 -25.43 2.28
C ALA A 48 1.47 -24.77 3.66
N LYS A 49 0.40 -25.00 4.44
CA LYS A 49 0.28 -24.47 5.82
C LYS A 49 1.30 -25.08 6.78
N ALA A 50 1.59 -26.38 6.65
CA ALA A 50 2.56 -27.07 7.50
C ALA A 50 4.02 -26.64 7.23
N ARG A 51 4.36 -26.21 6.00
CA ARG A 51 5.71 -25.73 5.65
C ARG A 51 5.97 -24.27 6.04
N ALA A 52 4.94 -23.47 6.23
CA ALA A 52 5.07 -22.07 6.63
C ALA A 52 5.50 -21.88 8.11
N ALA A 53 5.27 -22.88 8.95
CA ALA A 53 5.54 -22.80 10.40
C ALA A 53 7.02 -23.01 10.80
N LYS A 54 7.93 -23.29 9.85
CA LYS A 54 9.34 -23.65 10.13
C LYS A 54 10.39 -22.79 9.43
N LEU A 55 9.99 -21.72 8.74
CA LEU A 55 10.96 -20.78 8.17
C LEU A 55 11.51 -19.90 9.30
N PRO A 56 12.84 -19.76 9.45
CA PRO A 56 13.42 -18.92 10.49
C PRO A 56 12.89 -17.49 10.33
N GLU A 57 12.44 -16.89 11.43
CA GLU A 57 11.97 -15.51 11.56
C GLU A 57 13.11 -14.50 11.32
N GLY A 58 13.65 -14.50 10.10
CA GLY A 58 14.43 -13.37 9.62
C GLY A 58 13.49 -12.25 9.19
N PRO A 59 13.96 -10.99 9.16
CA PRO A 59 13.18 -9.88 8.64
C PRO A 59 12.68 -10.22 7.24
N SER A 60 11.41 -9.93 6.98
CA SER A 60 10.74 -10.19 5.72
C SER A 60 11.54 -9.60 4.56
N LYS A 61 11.41 -10.18 3.36
CA LYS A 61 12.03 -9.62 2.13
C LYS A 61 11.70 -8.13 1.96
N ARG A 62 10.51 -7.70 2.37
CA ARG A 62 10.07 -6.30 2.34
C ARG A 62 10.83 -5.44 3.36
N GLU A 63 11.02 -5.95 4.57
CA GLU A 63 11.73 -5.26 5.65
C GLU A 63 13.21 -5.13 5.35
N ARG A 64 13.85 -6.18 4.82
CA ARG A 64 15.25 -6.12 4.36
C ARG A 64 15.47 -5.03 3.33
N LYS A 65 14.57 -4.92 2.34
CA LYS A 65 14.61 -3.84 1.35
C LYS A 65 14.43 -2.47 1.99
N ARG A 66 13.52 -2.34 2.96
CA ARG A 66 13.29 -1.09 3.69
C ARG A 66 14.51 -0.67 4.51
N LEU A 67 15.17 -1.61 5.18
CA LEU A 67 16.40 -1.37 5.93
C LEU A 67 17.57 -0.99 5.02
N ALA A 68 17.71 -1.66 3.87
CA ALA A 68 18.74 -1.31 2.89
C ALA A 68 18.54 0.11 2.34
N ARG A 69 17.31 0.45 1.94
CA ARG A 69 16.95 1.80 1.49
C ARG A 69 17.20 2.85 2.58
N ARG A 70 16.87 2.54 3.84
CA ARG A 70 17.14 3.43 4.97
C ARG A 70 18.63 3.73 5.11
N LYS A 71 19.49 2.70 5.07
CA LYS A 71 20.95 2.89 5.13
C LYS A 71 21.46 3.76 3.98
N GLN A 72 20.91 3.58 2.78
CA GLN A 72 21.22 4.42 1.63
C GLN A 72 20.80 5.88 1.86
N LEU A 73 19.59 6.12 2.36
CA LEU A 73 19.10 7.48 2.62
C LEU A 73 19.90 8.21 3.70
N VAL A 74 20.39 7.48 4.71
CA VAL A 74 21.34 8.01 5.71
C VAL A 74 22.66 8.37 5.03
N ALA A 75 23.22 7.48 4.22
CA ALA A 75 24.47 7.74 3.50
C ALA A 75 24.36 8.92 2.52
N GLU A 76 23.19 9.11 1.90
CA GLU A 76 22.87 10.25 1.03
C GLU A 76 22.61 11.55 1.81
N GLY A 77 22.53 11.51 3.15
CA GLY A 77 22.21 12.67 4.00
C GLY A 77 20.77 13.16 3.88
N LYS A 78 19.87 12.37 3.29
CA LYS A 78 18.42 12.69 3.21
C LYS A 78 17.68 12.36 4.50
N LEU A 79 18.22 11.41 5.28
CA LEU A 79 17.71 11.01 6.58
C LEU A 79 18.76 11.35 7.65
N GLU A 80 18.40 12.24 8.57
CA GLU A 80 19.28 12.66 9.66
C GLU A 80 19.21 11.67 10.82
N GLU A 81 20.34 11.18 11.33
CA GLU A 81 20.34 10.34 12.53
C GLU A 81 20.34 11.20 13.80
N THR A 82 19.48 10.85 14.75
CA THR A 82 19.34 11.57 16.03
C THR A 82 19.34 10.61 17.20
N THR A 83 19.82 11.11 18.34
CA THR A 83 19.79 10.39 19.63
C THR A 83 18.47 10.56 20.39
N SER A 84 17.58 11.42 19.90
CA SER A 84 16.27 11.67 20.50
C SER A 84 15.32 10.49 20.34
N ASP A 85 14.43 10.36 21.32
CA ASP A 85 13.39 9.35 21.32
C ASP A 85 12.24 9.73 20.39
N VAL A 86 11.50 8.72 19.94
CA VAL A 86 10.35 8.91 19.02
C VAL A 86 9.31 9.85 19.62
N GLU A 87 9.11 9.81 20.93
CA GLU A 87 8.14 10.65 21.63
C GLU A 87 8.53 12.13 21.55
N GLU A 88 9.81 12.45 21.72
CA GLU A 88 10.31 13.83 21.60
C GLU A 88 10.18 14.34 20.17
N LEU A 89 10.51 13.49 19.20
CA LEU A 89 10.43 13.83 17.77
C LEU A 89 8.99 13.94 17.27
N THR A 90 8.01 13.39 17.99
CA THR A 90 6.59 13.48 17.60
C THR A 90 5.83 14.57 18.34
N LYS A 91 6.44 15.24 19.32
CA LYS A 91 5.85 16.42 19.97
C LYS A 91 5.68 17.54 18.95
N LEU A 92 4.45 18.01 18.83
CA LEU A 92 4.12 19.20 18.05
C LEU A 92 4.63 20.42 18.81
N THR A 93 5.65 21.06 18.25
CA THR A 93 6.20 22.31 18.77
C THR A 93 5.71 23.46 17.91
N ARG A 94 6.00 24.71 18.32
CA ARG A 94 5.63 25.89 17.51
C ARG A 94 6.19 25.84 16.08
N HIS A 95 7.31 25.14 15.87
CA HIS A 95 7.92 24.97 14.55
C HIS A 95 7.47 23.69 13.85
N VAL A 96 7.19 22.61 14.58
CA VAL A 96 6.76 21.32 14.01
C VAL A 96 5.24 21.26 13.98
N VAL A 97 4.67 21.53 12.81
CA VAL A 97 3.21 21.58 12.62
C VAL A 97 2.60 20.19 12.53
N LEU A 98 3.36 19.23 12.00
CA LEU A 98 2.92 17.85 11.87
C LEU A 98 4.11 16.91 12.01
N ALA A 99 3.92 15.81 12.74
CA ALA A 99 4.88 14.73 12.84
C ALA A 99 4.18 13.40 12.54
N ALA A 100 4.83 12.56 11.74
CA ALA A 100 4.33 11.25 11.37
C ALA A 100 5.39 10.17 11.65
N LYS A 101 4.97 9.12 12.36
CA LYS A 101 5.79 7.93 12.62
C LYS A 101 5.86 7.04 11.37
N ASP A 102 6.94 6.28 11.27
CA ASP A 102 7.21 5.31 10.20
C ASP A 102 7.25 5.89 8.78
N CYS A 103 7.76 7.11 8.64
CA CYS A 103 7.87 7.79 7.35
C CYS A 103 9.33 8.14 7.05
N GLN A 104 9.92 7.53 6.03
CA GLN A 104 11.31 7.76 5.61
C GLN A 104 11.45 8.83 4.53
N ASP A 105 10.43 8.94 3.68
CA ASP A 105 10.43 9.78 2.48
C ASP A 105 9.11 10.55 2.36
N GLU A 106 9.11 11.56 1.49
CA GLU A 106 7.91 12.34 1.16
C GLU A 106 6.78 11.48 0.61
N VAL A 107 7.12 10.45 -0.18
CA VAL A 107 6.12 9.52 -0.73
C VAL A 107 5.39 8.75 0.37
N GLU A 108 6.12 8.28 1.39
CA GLU A 108 5.50 7.59 2.53
C GLU A 108 4.64 8.55 3.36
N LEU A 109 5.11 9.79 3.53
CA LEU A 109 4.37 10.83 4.22
C LEU A 109 3.07 11.19 3.48
N ARG A 110 3.13 11.37 2.15
CA ARG A 110 1.96 11.62 1.29
C ARG A 110 0.96 10.47 1.38
N ALA A 111 1.44 9.23 1.36
CA ALA A 111 0.59 8.04 1.46
C ALA A 111 -0.21 7.94 2.77
N LYS A 112 0.19 8.64 3.84
CA LYS A 112 -0.59 8.72 5.09
C LYS A 112 -1.84 9.59 4.98
N PHE A 113 -1.90 10.48 3.98
CA PHE A 113 -3.04 11.37 3.78
C PHE A 113 -4.03 10.79 2.77
N ARG A 114 -5.33 10.98 3.02
CA ARG A 114 -6.44 10.41 2.22
C ARG A 114 -6.33 10.67 0.70
N SER A 115 -5.64 11.73 0.31
CA SER A 115 -5.46 12.20 -1.07
C SER A 115 -3.98 12.35 -1.47
N GLY A 116 -3.05 11.66 -0.80
CA GLY A 116 -1.63 11.85 -1.08
C GLY A 116 -1.11 13.25 -0.70
N GLY A 117 -1.84 13.98 0.16
CA GLY A 117 -1.56 15.38 0.47
C GLY A 117 -1.87 16.35 -0.67
N THR A 118 -2.59 15.94 -1.72
CA THR A 118 -2.93 16.82 -2.86
C THR A 118 -4.22 17.60 -2.66
N ALA A 119 -5.12 17.13 -1.79
CA ALA A 119 -6.41 17.75 -1.53
C ALA A 119 -6.74 17.77 -0.03
N GLY A 120 -7.48 18.80 0.41
CA GLY A 120 -7.88 19.02 1.81
C GLY A 120 -6.91 19.91 2.59
N GLU A 121 -7.10 20.03 3.90
CA GLU A 121 -6.33 20.93 4.77
C GLU A 121 -4.83 20.65 4.82
N GLN A 122 -4.45 19.39 4.57
CA GLN A 122 -3.07 18.91 4.56
C GLN A 122 -2.29 19.35 3.31
N SER A 123 -2.99 19.78 2.25
CA SER A 123 -2.37 20.15 0.98
C SER A 123 -1.45 21.37 1.10
N LYS A 124 -1.75 22.27 2.03
CA LYS A 124 -0.92 23.45 2.32
C LYS A 124 0.52 23.08 2.68
N TYR A 125 0.74 21.92 3.30
CA TYR A 125 2.08 21.48 3.69
C TYR A 125 2.94 21.09 2.50
N PHE A 126 2.35 20.59 1.42
CA PHE A 126 3.06 20.07 0.25
C PHE A 126 3.20 21.09 -0.88
N PHE A 127 2.26 22.01 -1.01
CA PHE A 127 2.30 23.01 -2.09
C PHE A 127 2.86 24.36 -1.64
N SER A 128 2.86 24.67 -0.33
CA SER A 128 3.40 25.93 0.16
C SER A 128 4.91 25.85 0.36
N THR A 129 5.62 26.85 -0.13
CA THR A 129 7.06 27.05 0.14
C THR A 129 7.35 27.42 1.60
N ARG A 130 6.30 27.71 2.38
CA ARG A 130 6.37 28.01 3.82
C ARG A 130 6.83 26.81 4.65
N TYR A 131 6.61 25.59 4.20
CA TYR A 131 6.94 24.40 4.99
C TYR A 131 8.18 23.69 4.44
N ARG A 132 8.98 23.10 5.32
CA ARG A 132 10.10 22.22 5.00
C ARG A 132 9.85 20.85 5.62
N PHE A 133 10.09 19.79 4.85
CA PHE A 133 10.09 18.43 5.35
C PHE A 133 11.46 18.10 5.94
N ARG A 134 11.45 17.51 7.14
CA ARG A 134 12.62 16.98 7.82
C ARG A 134 12.38 15.50 8.10
N TYR A 135 13.29 14.64 7.68
CA TYR A 135 13.23 13.21 7.92
C TYR A 135 14.34 12.84 8.90
N VAL A 136 13.95 12.31 10.04
CA VAL A 136 14.85 12.01 11.15
C VAL A 136 14.71 10.54 11.53
N LEU A 137 15.83 9.91 11.85
CA LEU A 137 15.87 8.57 12.41
C LEU A 137 16.04 8.70 13.92
N ALA A 138 15.07 8.20 14.67
CA ALA A 138 15.14 8.13 16.13
C ALA A 138 16.18 7.10 16.57
N LYS A 139 16.57 7.16 17.86
CA LYS A 139 17.49 6.19 18.47
C LYS A 139 17.08 4.73 18.31
N ASP A 140 15.77 4.46 18.34
CA ASP A 140 15.19 3.12 18.15
C ASP A 140 15.28 2.61 16.70
N GLY A 141 15.78 3.45 15.78
CA GLY A 141 15.74 3.19 14.35
C GLY A 141 14.35 3.39 13.74
N THR A 142 13.44 4.07 14.45
CA THR A 142 12.13 4.44 13.89
C THR A 142 12.26 5.74 13.09
N PRO A 143 11.89 5.75 11.80
CA PRO A 143 11.94 6.96 11.00
C PRO A 143 10.72 7.84 11.29
N VAL A 144 10.97 9.13 11.50
CA VAL A 144 9.96 10.14 11.79
C VAL A 144 10.06 11.23 10.73
N ALA A 145 8.93 11.56 10.12
CA ALA A 145 8.82 12.72 9.25
C ALA A 145 8.20 13.89 10.02
N GLN A 146 8.85 15.04 9.94
CA GLN A 146 8.39 16.30 10.54
C GLN A 146 8.15 17.32 9.44
N VAL A 147 7.05 18.07 9.57
CA VAL A 147 6.74 19.24 8.76
C VAL A 147 7.06 20.48 9.59
N VAL A 148 8.10 21.20 9.19
CA VAL A 148 8.62 22.37 9.90
C VAL A 148 8.16 23.65 9.19
N ASP A 149 7.60 24.60 9.93
CA ASP A 149 7.29 25.93 9.42
C ASP A 149 8.57 26.76 9.29
N LYS A 150 8.83 27.26 8.08
CA LYS A 150 10.03 28.02 7.71
C LYS A 150 9.88 29.51 8.00
N THR A 151 8.69 29.96 8.41
CA THR A 151 8.43 31.37 8.69
C THR A 151 9.36 31.86 9.81
N PRO A 152 10.26 32.84 9.54
CA PRO A 152 11.10 33.40 10.59
C PRO A 152 10.21 34.08 11.62
N TRP A 153 10.58 33.96 12.89
CA TRP A 153 9.92 34.67 13.98
C TRP A 153 9.91 36.18 13.67
N ALA A 154 8.74 36.80 13.82
CA ALA A 154 8.58 38.25 14.01
C ALA A 154 8.30 38.49 15.50
#